data_AF-A0A915YDA9-F1
#
_entry.id   AF-A0A915YDA9-F1
#
_cell.length_a   1.000
_cell.length_b   1.000
_cell.length_c   1.000
_cell.angle_alpha   90.00
_cell.angle_beta   90.00
_cell.angle_gamma   90.00
#
_symmetry.space_group_name_H-M   'P 1'
#
loop_
_entity.id
_entity.type
_entity.pdbx_description
1 polymer ?
#
loop_
_entity_poly.entity_id
_entity_poly.type
_entity_poly.pdbx_seq_one_letter_code
_entity_poly.pdbx_strand_id
1 'polypeptide(L)'
;MEVAYFKNIRSQILSELKNAKSSIQVAVAWFTNQELFDALCDKIIQGVLVEIIIIDDYINNGDYRLNFQKLIDLGCIFMYGDLDHPMHNKFCIIDKSVLINGSYNWTYYAENKNVENIIICKKNSLILNQYIAEFERIKLTLTPVSVAIIRSFEEMDAFDYFSIKEYLGYDLLFKGKESSIVKFIEAAARVLPKNTYIQKEYKTSTEVKIIKKTTTALGIEVRMNGIDGKFSRLIEMGTTVPCIKSGNYSTSEDYQTSISIKTYKGNNDITQLNQLIGTFHVNDLVSKPKYQAGVTLTFSLSAKGILTVSSKNNDTGSEMKAVYDVEKLVF
;
A
#
# COMPACT_ATOMS: atom_id res chain seq x y z
N MET A 1 -24.69 -25.90 12.69
CA MET A 1 -23.29 -26.32 12.44
C MET A 1 -22.40 -25.23 13.00
N GLU A 2 -21.38 -25.64 13.75
CA GLU A 2 -20.43 -24.75 14.41
C GLU A 2 -19.06 -25.01 13.82
N VAL A 3 -18.36 -23.95 13.42
CA VAL A 3 -17.05 -24.06 12.78
C VAL A 3 -16.11 -23.05 13.40
N ALA A 4 -14.97 -23.51 13.89
CA ALA A 4 -13.89 -22.66 14.36
C ALA A 4 -12.96 -22.30 13.20
N TYR A 5 -12.54 -21.03 13.14
CA TYR A 5 -11.58 -20.51 12.18
C TYR A 5 -10.42 -19.85 12.91
N PHE A 6 -9.21 -20.16 12.44
CA PHE A 6 -7.94 -19.64 12.99
C PHE A 6 -7.12 -18.87 11.95
N LYS A 7 -7.64 -18.75 10.71
CA LYS A 7 -7.00 -18.09 9.57
C LYS A 7 -8.08 -17.48 8.68
N ASN A 8 -7.70 -16.47 7.88
CA ASN A 8 -8.61 -15.77 6.96
C ASN A 8 -9.89 -15.29 7.64
N ILE A 9 -9.79 -14.89 8.91
CA ILE A 9 -10.94 -14.59 9.79
C ILE A 9 -11.77 -13.44 9.20
N ARG A 10 -11.12 -12.36 8.74
CA ARG A 10 -11.79 -11.25 8.06
C ARG A 10 -12.64 -11.72 6.88
N SER A 11 -12.10 -12.58 6.03
CA SER A 11 -12.83 -13.11 4.87
C SER A 11 -14.05 -13.95 5.28
N GLN A 12 -13.97 -14.70 6.38
CA GLN A 12 -15.13 -15.44 6.91
C GLN A 12 -16.21 -14.47 7.40
N ILE A 13 -15.83 -13.43 8.16
CA ILE A 13 -16.76 -12.40 8.64
C ILE A 13 -17.43 -11.68 7.46
N LEU A 14 -16.65 -11.23 6.48
CA LEU A 14 -17.17 -10.58 5.26
C LEU A 14 -18.16 -11.47 4.50
N SER A 15 -17.90 -12.78 4.44
CA SER A 15 -18.80 -13.74 3.80
C SER A 15 -20.16 -13.82 4.52
N GLU A 16 -20.16 -13.87 5.84
CA GLU A 16 -21.40 -13.87 6.63
C GLU A 16 -22.14 -12.53 6.54
N LEU A 17 -21.42 -11.40 6.67
CA LEU A 17 -22.00 -10.07 6.53
C LEU A 17 -22.66 -9.90 5.16
N LYS A 18 -22.02 -10.33 4.07
CA LYS A 18 -22.58 -10.29 2.71
C LYS A 18 -23.92 -11.03 2.60
N ASN A 19 -24.10 -12.11 3.36
CA ASN A 19 -25.32 -12.91 3.33
C ASN A 19 -26.45 -12.36 4.20
N ALA A 20 -26.18 -11.42 5.11
CA ALA A 20 -27.18 -10.81 6.00
C ALA A 20 -28.32 -10.14 5.22
N LYS A 21 -29.55 -10.31 5.72
CA LYS A 21 -30.81 -9.88 5.08
C LYS A 21 -31.70 -8.98 5.92
N SER A 22 -31.65 -9.07 7.24
CA SER A 22 -32.60 -8.37 8.12
C SER A 22 -31.91 -7.58 9.22
N SER A 23 -30.92 -8.15 9.92
CA SER A 23 -30.26 -7.45 11.02
C SER A 23 -28.81 -7.89 11.25
N ILE A 24 -27.96 -6.95 11.65
CA ILE A 24 -26.58 -7.20 12.10
C ILE A 24 -26.38 -6.46 13.42
N GLN A 25 -26.02 -7.20 14.47
CA GLN A 25 -25.70 -6.65 15.79
C GLN A 25 -24.23 -6.93 16.08
N VAL A 26 -23.40 -5.89 16.20
CA VAL A 26 -21.95 -5.98 16.40
C VAL A 26 -21.59 -5.48 17.78
N ALA A 27 -20.93 -6.31 18.59
CA ALA A 27 -20.34 -5.94 19.87
C ALA A 27 -18.85 -6.32 19.85
N VAL A 28 -17.99 -5.37 19.50
CA VAL A 28 -16.54 -5.57 19.39
C VAL A 28 -15.78 -4.46 20.10
N ALA A 29 -14.81 -4.80 20.93
CA ALA A 29 -14.03 -3.80 21.67
C ALA A 29 -13.41 -2.78 20.72
N TRP A 30 -12.61 -3.25 19.76
CA TRP A 30 -11.92 -2.38 18.80
C TRP A 30 -12.33 -2.67 17.36
N PHE A 31 -12.54 -1.60 16.60
CA PHE A 31 -12.95 -1.63 15.21
C PHE A 31 -12.20 -0.56 14.40
N THR A 32 -11.22 -0.99 13.61
CA THR A 32 -10.41 -0.11 12.76
C THR A 32 -10.31 -0.57 11.30
N ASN A 33 -10.80 -1.77 10.98
CA ASN A 33 -10.73 -2.36 9.65
C ASN A 33 -11.73 -1.73 8.66
N GLN A 34 -11.22 -1.18 7.56
CA GLN A 34 -12.03 -0.43 6.58
C GLN A 34 -12.97 -1.33 5.77
N GLU A 35 -12.56 -2.55 5.40
CA GLU A 35 -13.40 -3.46 4.59
C GLU A 35 -14.64 -3.92 5.35
N LEU A 36 -14.49 -4.25 6.64
CA LEU A 36 -15.62 -4.61 7.50
C LEU A 36 -16.56 -3.42 7.70
N PHE A 37 -16.02 -2.21 7.84
CA PHE A 37 -16.80 -0.97 7.94
C PHE A 37 -17.60 -0.70 6.67
N ASP A 38 -16.97 -0.83 5.50
CA ASP A 38 -17.64 -0.61 4.21
C ASP A 38 -18.73 -1.67 3.97
N ALA A 39 -18.49 -2.92 4.34
CA ALA A 39 -19.50 -3.99 4.28
C ALA A 39 -20.73 -3.69 5.14
N LEU A 40 -20.56 -3.08 6.32
CA LEU A 40 -21.69 -2.64 7.14
C LEU A 40 -22.44 -1.46 6.52
N CYS A 41 -21.72 -0.48 5.94
CA CYS A 41 -22.35 0.63 5.23
C CYS A 41 -23.24 0.10 4.07
N ASP A 42 -22.70 -0.81 3.26
CA ASP A 42 -23.43 -1.43 2.15
C ASP A 42 -24.68 -2.16 2.63
N LYS A 43 -24.63 -2.77 3.82
CA LYS A 43 -25.77 -3.48 4.40
C LYS A 43 -26.88 -2.55 4.85
N ILE A 44 -26.53 -1.42 5.46
CA ILE A 44 -27.50 -0.40 5.83
C ILE A 44 -28.19 0.16 4.57
N ILE A 45 -27.42 0.44 3.51
CA ILE A 45 -27.96 0.89 2.22
C ILE A 45 -28.91 -0.14 1.60
N GLN A 46 -28.66 -1.44 1.82
CA GLN A 46 -29.54 -2.54 1.40
C GLN A 46 -30.79 -2.71 2.31
N GLY A 47 -30.98 -1.87 3.32
CA GLY A 47 -32.11 -1.92 4.23
C GLY A 47 -31.95 -2.91 5.40
N VAL A 48 -30.74 -3.41 5.65
CA VAL A 48 -30.45 -4.25 6.82
C VAL A 48 -30.30 -3.36 8.05
N LEU A 49 -31.00 -3.70 9.14
CA LEU A 49 -30.84 -3.00 10.41
C LEU A 49 -29.45 -3.30 11.00
N VAL A 50 -28.63 -2.27 11.23
CA VAL A 50 -27.30 -2.44 11.82
C VAL A 50 -27.23 -1.73 13.16
N GLU A 51 -26.79 -2.47 14.18
CA GLU A 51 -26.56 -1.99 15.53
C GLU A 51 -25.13 -2.27 15.94
N ILE A 52 -24.43 -1.27 16.49
CA ILE A 52 -23.00 -1.39 16.83
C ILE A 52 -22.78 -0.87 18.24
N ILE A 53 -22.05 -1.66 19.02
CA ILE A 53 -21.52 -1.28 20.33
C ILE A 53 -20.00 -1.46 20.26
N ILE A 54 -19.25 -0.38 20.54
CA ILE A 54 -17.79 -0.39 20.64
C ILE A 54 -17.33 0.34 21.90
N ILE A 55 -16.09 0.13 22.35
CA ILE A 55 -15.53 0.92 23.47
C ILE A 55 -15.29 2.37 23.03
N ASP A 56 -15.52 3.33 23.93
CA ASP A 56 -15.14 4.74 23.71
C ASP A 56 -13.70 5.02 24.17
N ASP A 57 -12.74 4.72 23.29
CA ASP A 57 -11.33 4.98 23.52
C ASP A 57 -10.65 5.60 22.29
N TYR A 58 -9.35 5.90 22.41
CA TYR A 58 -8.60 6.52 21.32
C TYR A 58 -8.33 5.57 20.14
N ILE A 59 -8.32 4.24 20.35
CA ILE A 59 -8.20 3.29 19.22
C ILE A 59 -9.38 3.46 18.26
N ASN A 60 -10.60 3.53 18.79
CA ASN A 60 -11.80 3.69 17.98
C ASN A 60 -12.06 5.15 17.58
N ASN A 61 -11.82 6.12 18.47
CA ASN A 61 -12.28 7.50 18.29
C ASN A 61 -11.15 8.52 18.07
N GLY A 62 -9.89 8.08 18.00
CA GLY A 62 -8.72 8.93 17.80
C GLY A 62 -8.58 9.52 16.38
N ASP A 63 -7.39 10.06 16.08
CA ASP A 63 -7.10 10.76 14.81
C ASP A 63 -7.17 9.87 13.57
N TYR A 64 -7.04 8.55 13.75
CA TYR A 64 -6.98 7.56 12.67
C TYR A 64 -8.20 6.63 12.59
N ARG A 65 -9.26 7.00 13.31
CA ARG A 65 -10.54 6.30 13.40
C ARG A 65 -11.18 6.00 12.04
N LEU A 66 -12.13 5.06 12.06
CA LEU A 66 -13.11 4.93 11.00
C LEU A 66 -14.11 6.09 11.07
N ASN A 67 -14.74 6.41 9.93
CA ASN A 67 -15.75 7.46 9.89
C ASN A 67 -17.10 6.95 10.43
N PHE A 68 -17.19 6.71 11.74
CA PHE A 68 -18.42 6.21 12.36
C PHE A 68 -19.62 7.15 12.18
N GLN A 69 -19.40 8.46 11.99
CA GLN A 69 -20.48 9.39 11.64
C GLN A 69 -21.20 8.96 10.36
N LYS A 70 -20.47 8.48 9.34
CA LYS A 70 -21.09 7.95 8.11
C LYS A 70 -22.05 6.79 8.39
N LEU A 71 -21.73 5.88 9.32
CA LEU A 71 -22.63 4.78 9.68
C LEU A 71 -23.90 5.32 10.37
N ILE A 72 -23.73 6.27 11.29
CA ILE A 72 -24.85 6.91 11.99
C ILE A 72 -25.77 7.63 10.99
N ASP A 73 -25.19 8.41 10.07
CA ASP A 73 -25.93 9.15 9.04
C ASP A 73 -26.68 8.22 8.08
N LEU A 74 -26.15 7.02 7.82
CA LEU A 74 -26.83 6.00 7.02
C LEU A 74 -27.98 5.31 7.79
N GLY A 75 -28.08 5.47 9.10
CA GLY A 75 -29.14 4.89 9.94
C GLY A 75 -28.68 3.77 10.87
N CYS A 76 -27.37 3.62 11.12
CA CYS A 76 -26.86 2.69 12.13
C CYS A 76 -27.31 3.12 13.53
N ILE A 77 -27.78 2.17 14.34
CA ILE A 77 -27.95 2.39 15.79
C ILE A 77 -26.59 2.21 16.43
N PHE A 78 -25.88 3.32 16.65
CA PHE A 78 -24.51 3.31 17.15
C PHE A 78 -24.46 3.67 18.63
N MET A 79 -23.69 2.91 19.41
CA MET A 79 -23.57 3.08 20.85
C MET A 79 -22.11 2.89 21.28
N TYR A 80 -21.74 3.57 22.34
CA TYR A 80 -20.47 3.35 23.03
C TYR A 80 -20.71 2.55 24.30
N GLY A 81 -19.81 1.62 24.60
CA GLY A 81 -19.81 0.85 25.85
C GLY A 81 -19.64 1.74 27.08
N ASP A 82 -20.02 1.21 28.24
CA ASP A 82 -19.88 1.88 29.53
C ASP A 82 -18.39 2.17 29.83
N LEU A 83 -18.12 3.37 30.35
CA LEU A 83 -16.78 3.80 30.76
C LEU A 83 -16.31 3.07 32.02
N ASP A 84 -17.22 2.75 32.94
CA ASP A 84 -16.89 2.04 34.19
C ASP A 84 -16.74 0.52 33.95
N HIS A 85 -17.40 0.00 32.92
CA HIS A 85 -17.40 -1.41 32.54
C HIS A 85 -17.10 -1.57 31.04
N PRO A 86 -15.83 -1.53 30.64
CA PRO A 86 -15.46 -1.46 29.24
C PRO A 86 -15.99 -2.65 28.44
N MET A 87 -16.71 -2.36 27.37
CA MET A 87 -17.24 -3.37 26.46
C MET A 87 -16.09 -4.05 25.72
N HIS A 88 -15.65 -5.20 26.23
CA HIS A 88 -14.51 -5.96 25.68
C HIS A 88 -14.92 -7.23 24.92
N ASN A 89 -16.21 -7.39 24.62
CA ASN A 89 -16.70 -8.50 23.81
C ASN A 89 -16.16 -8.43 22.36
N LYS A 90 -16.20 -9.57 21.67
CA LYS A 90 -15.94 -9.66 20.21
C LYS A 90 -16.91 -10.65 19.57
N PHE A 91 -18.17 -10.25 19.46
CA PHE A 91 -19.18 -11.04 18.78
C PHE A 91 -20.05 -10.22 17.83
N CYS A 92 -20.64 -10.91 16.86
CA CYS A 92 -21.54 -10.38 15.87
C CYS A 92 -22.70 -11.36 15.67
N ILE A 93 -23.93 -10.88 15.71
CA ILE A 93 -25.14 -11.66 15.46
C ILE A 93 -25.75 -11.18 14.15
N ILE A 94 -26.06 -12.11 13.26
CA ILE A 94 -26.63 -11.82 11.94
C ILE A 94 -27.96 -12.55 11.81
N ASP A 95 -29.00 -11.80 11.42
CA ASP A 95 -30.37 -12.23 11.17
C ASP A 95 -30.96 -13.12 12.27
N LYS A 96 -30.50 -12.94 13.52
CA LYS A 96 -30.82 -13.78 14.68
C LYS A 96 -30.69 -15.28 14.39
N SER A 97 -29.77 -15.67 13.50
CA SER A 97 -29.60 -17.06 13.04
C SER A 97 -28.13 -17.48 12.90
N VAL A 98 -27.21 -16.51 12.84
CA VAL A 98 -25.76 -16.70 12.81
C VAL A 98 -25.13 -15.92 13.96
N LEU A 99 -24.28 -16.59 14.73
CA LEU A 99 -23.40 -15.97 15.70
C LEU A 99 -21.96 -16.13 15.23
N ILE A 100 -21.19 -15.05 15.29
CA ILE A 100 -19.74 -15.04 15.18
C ILE A 100 -19.20 -14.58 16.52
N ASN A 101 -18.34 -15.34 17.17
CA ASN A 101 -17.73 -14.97 18.46
C ASN A 101 -16.29 -15.48 18.55
N GLY A 102 -15.41 -14.76 19.24
CA GLY A 102 -14.06 -15.22 19.49
C GLY A 102 -13.18 -14.18 20.18
N SER A 103 -11.89 -14.24 19.90
CA SER A 103 -10.89 -13.29 20.41
C SER A 103 -10.68 -12.09 19.46
N TYR A 104 -11.06 -12.25 18.19
CA TYR A 104 -10.74 -11.35 17.09
C TYR A 104 -11.46 -9.98 17.18
N ASN A 105 -10.72 -8.92 17.50
CA ASN A 105 -11.18 -7.55 17.29
C ASN A 105 -11.19 -7.22 15.78
N TRP A 106 -12.05 -6.29 15.34
CA TRP A 106 -12.19 -5.94 13.92
C TRP A 106 -11.13 -4.92 13.49
N THR A 107 -9.85 -5.29 13.62
CA THR A 107 -8.69 -4.41 13.45
C THR A 107 -7.63 -5.02 12.54
N TYR A 108 -6.73 -4.19 12.03
CA TYR A 108 -5.58 -4.66 11.25
C TYR A 108 -4.53 -5.34 12.14
N TYR A 109 -4.42 -4.91 13.40
CA TYR A 109 -3.55 -5.53 14.40
C TYR A 109 -3.96 -6.99 14.68
N ALA A 110 -5.25 -7.25 14.92
CA ALA A 110 -5.75 -8.59 15.19
C ALA A 110 -5.44 -9.55 14.02
N GLU A 111 -5.56 -9.07 12.79
CA GLU A 111 -5.33 -9.85 11.59
C GLU A 111 -3.86 -10.22 11.35
N ASN A 112 -2.94 -9.31 11.63
CA ASN A 112 -1.55 -9.42 11.19
C ASN A 112 -0.54 -9.71 12.31
N LYS A 113 -0.93 -9.55 13.57
CA LYS A 113 -0.03 -9.67 14.72
C LYS A 113 -0.47 -10.68 15.76
N ASN A 114 -1.76 -10.74 16.06
CA ASN A 114 -2.29 -11.63 17.08
C ASN A 114 -2.49 -13.05 16.57
N VAL A 115 -2.46 -13.99 17.49
CA VAL A 115 -3.00 -15.34 17.27
C VAL A 115 -4.45 -15.29 17.70
N GLU A 116 -5.35 -15.28 16.72
CA GLU A 116 -6.78 -15.05 16.94
C GLU A 116 -7.61 -16.24 16.47
N ASN A 117 -8.83 -16.34 16.98
CA ASN A 117 -9.83 -17.26 16.49
C ASN A 117 -11.23 -16.63 16.47
N ILE A 118 -12.10 -17.22 15.65
CA ILE A 118 -13.55 -17.07 15.74
C ILE A 118 -14.23 -18.43 15.66
N ILE A 119 -15.45 -18.50 16.17
CA ILE A 119 -16.39 -19.60 15.95
C ILE A 119 -17.61 -19.00 15.28
N ILE A 120 -18.05 -19.63 14.19
CA ILE A 120 -19.30 -19.30 13.51
C ILE A 120 -20.32 -20.39 13.83
N CYS A 121 -21.38 -20.01 14.53
CA CYS A 121 -22.48 -20.90 14.90
C CYS A 121 -23.71 -20.56 14.06
N LYS A 122 -24.18 -21.53 13.25
CA LYS A 122 -25.41 -21.40 12.45
C LYS A 122 -26.48 -22.34 12.96
N LYS A 123 -27.70 -21.81 13.18
CA LYS A 123 -28.90 -22.57 13.59
C LYS A 123 -28.79 -23.30 14.95
N ASN A 124 -27.86 -22.91 15.83
CA ASN A 124 -27.85 -23.36 17.22
C ASN A 124 -28.63 -22.33 18.06
N SER A 125 -29.89 -22.62 18.37
CA SER A 125 -30.78 -21.67 19.05
C SER A 125 -30.36 -21.35 20.48
N LEU A 126 -29.73 -22.28 21.22
CA LEU A 126 -29.42 -22.06 22.63
C LEU A 126 -28.36 -20.98 22.84
N ILE A 127 -27.17 -21.18 22.27
CA ILE A 127 -26.05 -20.23 22.40
C ILE A 127 -26.43 -18.89 21.76
N LEU A 128 -27.08 -18.93 20.60
CA LEU A 128 -27.49 -17.74 19.89
C LEU A 128 -28.45 -16.88 20.72
N ASN A 129 -29.44 -17.50 21.38
CA ASN A 129 -30.37 -16.78 22.26
C ASN A 129 -29.66 -16.16 23.47
N GLN A 130 -28.62 -16.82 24.01
CA GLN A 130 -27.83 -16.26 25.11
C GLN A 130 -27.06 -15.00 24.67
N TYR A 131 -26.43 -15.03 23.49
CA TYR A 131 -25.72 -13.86 22.95
C TYR A 131 -26.66 -12.73 22.53
N ILE A 132 -27.85 -13.05 21.98
CA ILE A 132 -28.90 -12.04 21.73
C ILE A 132 -29.31 -11.39 23.05
N ALA A 133 -29.60 -12.18 24.08
CA ALA A 133 -29.97 -11.66 25.39
C ALA A 133 -28.87 -10.79 26.00
N GLU A 134 -27.61 -11.18 25.84
CA GLU A 134 -26.47 -10.37 26.30
C GLU A 134 -26.34 -9.05 25.53
N PHE A 135 -26.50 -9.06 24.20
CA PHE A 135 -26.49 -7.83 23.41
C PHE A 135 -27.58 -6.86 23.87
N GLU A 136 -28.81 -7.35 24.04
CA GLU A 136 -29.92 -6.53 24.54
C GLU A 136 -29.67 -6.06 25.98
N ARG A 137 -29.10 -6.90 26.86
CA ARG A 137 -28.75 -6.53 28.23
C ARG A 137 -27.74 -5.37 28.27
N ILE A 138 -26.69 -5.43 27.45
CA ILE A 138 -25.72 -4.34 27.32
C ILE A 138 -26.41 -3.10 26.77
N LYS A 139 -27.18 -3.24 25.69
CA LYS A 139 -27.89 -2.12 25.05
C LYS A 139 -28.83 -1.38 25.99
N LEU A 140 -29.48 -2.07 26.94
CA LEU A 140 -30.38 -1.44 27.91
C LEU A 140 -29.71 -0.39 28.81
N THR A 141 -28.39 -0.47 29.00
CA THR A 141 -27.63 0.50 29.81
C THR A 141 -27.03 1.62 28.97
N LEU A 142 -27.18 1.58 27.64
CA LEU A 142 -26.52 2.48 26.71
C LEU A 142 -27.53 3.35 25.95
N THR A 143 -27.07 4.53 25.52
CA THR A 143 -27.87 5.44 24.70
C THR A 143 -27.30 5.49 23.28
N PRO A 144 -28.12 5.30 22.23
CA PRO A 144 -27.68 5.54 20.87
C PRO A 144 -27.22 6.98 20.65
N VAL A 145 -26.11 7.16 19.94
CA VAL A 145 -25.56 8.49 19.65
C VAL A 145 -25.97 8.96 18.25
N SER A 146 -26.18 10.27 18.11
CA SER A 146 -26.39 10.93 16.82
C SER A 146 -25.11 11.55 16.25
N VAL A 147 -24.08 11.71 17.09
CA VAL A 147 -22.77 12.26 16.72
C VAL A 147 -21.69 11.30 17.22
N ALA A 148 -20.79 10.88 16.34
CA ALA A 148 -19.66 10.04 16.71
C ALA A 148 -18.67 10.83 17.58
N ILE A 149 -18.17 10.20 18.64
CA ILE A 149 -17.16 10.79 19.53
C ILE A 149 -15.82 10.90 18.76
N ILE A 150 -15.13 12.00 19.02
CA ILE A 150 -13.78 12.25 18.51
C ILE A 150 -12.89 12.51 19.72
N ARG A 151 -11.76 11.82 19.79
CA ARG A 151 -10.73 12.00 20.81
C ARG A 151 -9.46 12.54 20.17
N SER A 152 -8.85 13.52 20.81
CA SER A 152 -7.55 14.07 20.37
C SER A 152 -6.42 13.36 21.10
N PHE A 153 -5.24 13.30 20.46
CA PHE A 153 -4.05 12.72 21.09
C PHE A 153 -3.57 13.56 22.29
N GLU A 154 -3.78 14.87 22.21
CA GLU A 154 -3.40 15.84 23.25
C GLU A 154 -4.23 15.70 24.53
N GLU A 155 -5.43 15.14 24.44
CA GLU A 155 -6.35 14.92 25.57
C GLU A 155 -6.08 13.61 26.32
N MET A 156 -5.21 12.76 25.78
CA MET A 156 -4.94 11.43 26.33
C MET A 156 -3.95 11.52 27.49
N ASP A 157 -4.27 10.85 28.61
CA ASP A 157 -3.33 10.78 29.72
C ASP A 157 -2.15 9.83 29.42
N ALA A 158 -1.10 9.95 30.24
CA ALA A 158 0.13 9.18 30.04
C ALA A 158 -0.06 7.66 30.24
N PHE A 159 -1.01 7.27 31.09
CA PHE A 159 -1.28 5.87 31.39
C PHE A 159 -2.02 5.19 30.22
N ASP A 160 -3.07 5.83 29.74
CA ASP A 160 -3.83 5.43 28.55
C ASP A 160 -2.94 5.38 27.32
N TYR A 161 -2.05 6.37 27.15
CA TYR A 161 -1.07 6.32 26.07
C TYR A 161 -0.14 5.12 26.19
N PHE A 162 0.35 4.82 27.39
CA PHE A 162 1.23 3.69 27.57
C PHE A 162 0.54 2.35 27.27
N SER A 163 -0.74 2.22 27.61
CA SER A 163 -1.50 0.97 27.45
C SER A 163 -1.86 0.68 25.99
N ILE A 164 -2.15 1.71 25.18
CA ILE A 164 -2.61 1.50 23.79
C ILE A 164 -1.57 1.75 22.70
N LYS A 165 -0.48 2.50 22.97
CA LYS A 165 0.45 2.94 21.92
C LYS A 165 1.05 1.79 21.11
N GLU A 166 1.30 0.65 21.75
CA GLU A 166 1.86 -0.51 21.04
C GLU A 166 0.84 -1.04 20.04
N TYR A 167 -0.39 -1.26 20.50
CA TYR A 167 -1.50 -1.69 19.66
C TYR A 167 -1.75 -0.71 18.51
N LEU A 168 -1.91 0.57 18.83
CA LEU A 168 -2.14 1.64 17.86
C LEU A 168 -1.04 1.70 16.80
N GLY A 169 0.24 1.68 17.21
CA GLY A 169 1.35 1.82 16.28
C GLY A 169 1.42 0.66 15.27
N TYR A 170 1.20 -0.57 15.71
CA TYR A 170 1.14 -1.72 14.80
C TYR A 170 -0.14 -1.73 13.96
N ASP A 171 -1.31 -1.38 14.52
CA ASP A 171 -2.56 -1.29 13.75
C ASP A 171 -2.42 -0.32 12.59
N LEU A 172 -1.86 0.87 12.85
CA LEU A 172 -1.55 1.88 11.84
C LEU A 172 -0.54 1.39 10.80
N LEU A 173 0.49 0.67 11.21
CA LEU A 173 1.45 0.08 10.27
C LEU A 173 0.75 -0.87 9.31
N PHE A 174 -0.05 -1.81 9.83
CA PHE A 174 -0.74 -2.81 9.00
C PHE A 174 -1.81 -2.17 8.11
N LYS A 175 -2.58 -1.22 8.65
CA LYS A 175 -3.51 -0.38 7.88
C LYS A 175 -2.80 0.33 6.73
N GLY A 176 -1.63 0.92 6.97
CA GLY A 176 -0.83 1.60 5.96
C GLY A 176 -0.28 0.67 4.89
N LYS A 177 0.19 -0.53 5.27
CA LYS A 177 0.69 -1.55 4.34
C LYS A 177 -0.42 -2.08 3.45
N GLU A 178 -1.59 -2.38 4.03
CA GLU A 178 -2.70 -2.95 3.29
C GLU A 178 -3.35 -1.92 2.34
N SER A 179 -3.59 -0.70 2.83
CA SER A 179 -4.16 0.38 2.00
C SER A 179 -3.14 1.01 1.03
N SER A 180 -1.85 0.68 1.16
CA SER A 180 -0.74 1.37 0.49
C SER A 180 -0.68 2.88 0.76
N ILE A 181 -1.24 3.34 1.89
CA ILE A 181 -1.25 4.76 2.29
C ILE A 181 -0.15 5.02 3.33
N VAL A 182 0.96 5.60 2.86
CA VAL A 182 2.16 5.90 3.67
C VAL A 182 1.88 6.75 4.92
N LYS A 183 0.85 7.61 4.91
CA LYS A 183 0.52 8.48 6.05
C LYS A 183 0.24 7.69 7.34
N PHE A 184 -0.28 6.47 7.24
CA PHE A 184 -0.52 5.61 8.40
C PHE A 184 0.79 4.97 8.90
N ILE A 185 1.72 4.67 7.99
CA ILE A 185 3.05 4.15 8.34
C ILE A 185 3.89 5.26 9.01
N GLU A 186 3.80 6.49 8.52
CA GLU A 186 4.36 7.70 9.17
C GLU A 186 3.79 7.89 10.57
N ALA A 187 2.47 7.76 10.73
CA ALA A 187 1.81 7.83 12.02
C ALA A 187 2.30 6.73 12.98
N ALA A 188 2.36 5.48 12.52
CA ALA A 188 2.91 4.36 13.28
C ALA A 188 4.34 4.64 13.79
N ALA A 189 5.20 5.19 12.92
CA ALA A 189 6.57 5.56 13.27
C ALA A 189 6.64 6.69 14.30
N ARG A 190 5.69 7.64 14.30
CA ARG A 190 5.58 8.68 15.33
C ARG A 190 5.06 8.15 16.66
N VAL A 191 4.08 7.26 16.64
CA VAL A 191 3.54 6.63 17.86
C VAL A 191 4.57 5.73 18.53
N LEU A 192 5.38 5.00 17.74
CA LEU A 192 6.42 4.09 18.23
C LEU A 192 7.81 4.44 17.66
N PRO A 193 8.42 5.57 18.08
CA PRO A 193 9.67 6.08 17.51
C PRO A 193 10.89 5.17 17.77
N LYS A 194 10.83 4.35 18.84
CA LYS A 194 11.91 3.42 19.22
C LYS A 194 11.71 2.00 18.70
N ASN A 195 10.59 1.68 18.05
CA ASN A 195 10.33 0.32 17.55
C ASN A 195 11.08 0.09 16.23
N THR A 196 12.12 -0.74 16.27
CA THR A 196 13.03 -0.97 15.12
C THR A 196 12.33 -1.56 13.89
N TYR A 197 11.32 -2.42 14.08
CA TYR A 197 10.56 -3.00 12.98
C TYR A 197 9.73 -1.93 12.25
N ILE A 198 8.95 -1.14 12.98
CA ILE A 198 8.14 -0.06 12.40
C ILE A 198 9.04 0.99 11.71
N GLN A 199 10.17 1.36 12.33
CA GLN A 199 11.11 2.31 11.72
C GLN A 199 11.70 1.77 10.41
N LYS A 200 11.96 0.46 10.30
CA LYS A 200 12.42 -0.16 9.05
C LYS A 200 11.36 -0.14 7.96
N GLU A 201 10.11 -0.48 8.30
CA GLU A 201 8.98 -0.45 7.36
C GLU A 201 8.69 0.98 6.88
N TYR A 202 8.79 1.97 7.78
CA TYR A 202 8.65 3.39 7.45
C TYR A 202 9.72 3.87 6.45
N LYS A 203 11.00 3.57 6.70
CA LYS A 203 12.09 3.89 5.76
C LYS A 203 11.85 3.25 4.39
N THR A 204 11.51 1.97 4.37
CA THR A 204 11.23 1.24 3.12
C THR A 204 10.06 1.89 2.35
N SER A 205 9.00 2.27 3.05
CA SER A 205 7.78 2.84 2.46
C SER A 205 7.95 4.28 1.97
N THR A 206 8.89 5.04 2.54
CA THR A 206 9.22 6.41 2.12
C THR A 206 10.27 6.46 1.02
N GLU A 207 11.23 5.53 1.01
CA GLU A 207 12.19 5.37 -0.10
C GLU A 207 11.48 5.04 -1.44
N VAL A 208 10.37 4.30 -1.40
CA VAL A 208 9.54 3.97 -2.58
C VAL A 208 8.78 5.20 -3.13
N LYS A 209 8.73 6.33 -2.42
CA LYS A 209 7.94 7.52 -2.79
C LYS A 209 8.72 8.72 -3.32
N ILE A 210 10.03 8.60 -3.59
CA ILE A 210 10.73 9.68 -4.29
C ILE A 210 10.52 9.52 -5.80
N ILE A 211 9.42 10.09 -6.31
CA ILE A 211 9.27 10.35 -7.75
C ILE A 211 10.28 11.46 -8.11
N LYS A 212 11.54 11.09 -8.31
CA LYS A 212 12.54 12.01 -8.89
C LYS A 212 12.22 12.17 -10.37
N LYS A 213 12.44 13.37 -10.91
CA LYS A 213 12.43 13.64 -12.34
C LYS A 213 13.86 13.94 -12.78
N THR A 214 14.25 13.51 -13.97
CA THR A 214 15.56 13.84 -14.54
C THR A 214 15.69 15.35 -14.76
N THR A 215 16.82 15.95 -14.39
CA THR A 215 17.10 17.38 -14.63
C THR A 215 17.74 17.65 -15.99
N THR A 216 18.24 16.60 -16.65
CA THR A 216 18.80 16.64 -18.00
C THR A 216 18.36 15.40 -18.79
N ALA A 217 18.42 15.48 -20.12
CA ALA A 217 18.22 14.30 -20.95
C ALA A 217 19.44 13.36 -20.89
N LEU A 218 19.19 12.06 -21.06
CA LEU A 218 20.20 11.01 -21.20
C LEU A 218 20.10 10.38 -22.58
N GLY A 219 21.26 10.13 -23.18
CA GLY A 219 21.30 9.61 -24.53
C GLY A 219 22.69 9.24 -24.98
N ILE A 220 22.85 9.12 -26.29
CA ILE A 220 24.09 8.70 -26.92
C ILE A 220 24.51 9.64 -28.06
N GLU A 221 25.78 9.57 -28.42
CA GLU A 221 26.30 10.15 -29.66
C GLU A 221 25.91 9.30 -30.87
N VAL A 222 25.38 9.93 -31.92
CA VAL A 222 25.05 9.30 -33.19
C VAL A 222 25.52 10.16 -34.37
N ARG A 223 25.69 9.51 -35.53
CA ARG A 223 25.79 10.18 -36.83
C ARG A 223 24.38 10.33 -37.40
N MET A 224 23.94 11.55 -37.66
CA MET A 224 22.64 11.83 -38.31
C MET A 224 22.83 12.74 -39.51
N ASN A 225 22.24 12.37 -40.66
CA ASN A 225 22.35 13.12 -41.92
C ASN A 225 23.81 13.43 -42.32
N GLY A 226 24.72 12.47 -42.06
CA GLY A 226 26.15 12.61 -42.37
C GLY A 226 26.96 13.46 -41.38
N ILE A 227 26.35 13.94 -40.29
CA ILE A 227 27.00 14.77 -39.28
C ILE A 227 27.22 13.95 -38.00
N ASP A 228 28.47 13.89 -37.55
CA ASP A 228 28.88 13.27 -36.27
C ASP A 228 28.59 14.18 -35.07
N GLY A 229 28.52 13.59 -33.87
CA GLY A 229 28.37 14.35 -32.63
C GLY A 229 26.94 14.79 -32.32
N LYS A 230 25.93 14.21 -32.96
CA LYS A 230 24.52 14.51 -32.66
C LYS A 230 24.04 13.72 -31.45
N PHE A 231 23.21 14.34 -30.63
CA PHE A 231 22.70 13.75 -29.41
C PHE A 231 21.34 13.09 -29.64
N SER A 232 21.29 11.76 -29.58
CA SER A 232 20.05 10.99 -29.59
C SER A 232 19.59 10.76 -28.15
N ARG A 233 18.52 11.45 -27.75
CA ARG A 233 17.92 11.35 -26.42
C ARG A 233 17.09 10.07 -26.32
N LEU A 234 17.37 9.24 -25.31
CA LEU A 234 16.58 8.05 -24.98
C LEU A 234 15.68 8.31 -23.77
N ILE A 235 16.17 9.03 -22.77
CA ILE A 235 15.39 9.50 -21.62
C ILE A 235 15.38 11.03 -21.68
N GLU A 236 14.19 11.62 -21.82
CA GLU A 236 14.02 13.07 -21.90
C GLU A 236 14.15 13.74 -20.52
N MET A 237 14.47 15.04 -20.52
CA MET A 237 14.41 15.86 -19.31
C MET A 237 12.99 15.84 -18.73
N GLY A 238 12.88 15.77 -17.41
CA GLY A 238 11.60 15.71 -16.71
C GLY A 238 10.96 14.32 -16.65
N THR A 239 11.64 13.28 -17.15
CA THR A 239 11.15 11.90 -17.09
C THR A 239 11.16 11.41 -15.64
N THR A 240 10.04 10.85 -15.19
CA THR A 240 9.92 10.20 -13.87
C THR A 240 10.80 8.95 -13.79
N VAL A 241 11.52 8.78 -12.67
CA VAL A 241 12.29 7.56 -12.37
C VAL A 241 11.62 6.73 -11.27
N PRO A 242 11.77 5.39 -11.28
CA PRO A 242 12.54 4.59 -12.23
C PRO A 242 11.90 4.50 -13.63
N CYS A 243 12.70 4.40 -14.69
CA CYS A 243 12.20 4.26 -16.07
C CYS A 243 13.11 3.39 -16.95
N ILE A 244 12.52 2.87 -18.04
CA ILE A 244 13.22 2.10 -19.08
C ILE A 244 12.81 2.67 -20.45
N LYS A 245 13.81 2.95 -21.30
CA LYS A 245 13.62 3.46 -22.66
C LYS A 245 14.55 2.75 -23.63
N SER A 246 14.08 2.52 -24.86
CA SER A 246 14.85 1.82 -25.88
C SER A 246 14.82 2.55 -27.21
N GLY A 247 15.89 2.38 -27.99
CA GLY A 247 16.04 2.93 -29.34
C GLY A 247 16.79 1.95 -30.23
N ASN A 248 16.47 1.96 -31.53
CA ASN A 248 17.14 1.13 -32.53
C ASN A 248 18.17 1.96 -33.29
N TYR A 249 19.36 1.41 -33.44
CA TYR A 249 20.49 2.06 -34.09
C TYR A 249 21.14 1.10 -35.09
N SER A 250 21.87 1.64 -36.06
CA SER A 250 22.60 0.84 -37.06
C SER A 250 23.97 1.42 -37.34
N THR A 251 24.85 0.60 -37.92
CA THR A 251 26.20 1.01 -38.33
C THR A 251 26.11 2.11 -39.39
N SER A 252 27.06 3.05 -39.36
CA SER A 252 27.09 4.17 -40.32
C SER A 252 28.18 4.01 -41.38
N GLU A 253 28.98 2.95 -41.28
CA GLU A 253 30.09 2.61 -42.18
C GLU A 253 29.94 1.18 -42.69
N ASP A 254 30.43 0.94 -43.90
CA ASP A 254 30.36 -0.38 -44.53
C ASP A 254 31.24 -1.37 -43.78
N TYR A 255 30.73 -2.57 -43.54
CA TYR A 255 31.46 -3.70 -42.98
C TYR A 255 32.01 -3.45 -41.56
N GLN A 256 31.40 -2.52 -40.81
CA GLN A 256 31.74 -2.23 -39.43
C GLN A 256 31.38 -3.41 -38.50
N THR A 257 32.37 -3.96 -37.82
CA THR A 257 32.22 -5.11 -36.88
C THR A 257 32.14 -4.69 -35.41
N SER A 258 32.42 -3.42 -35.10
CA SER A 258 32.37 -2.88 -33.74
C SER A 258 31.90 -1.43 -33.70
N ILE A 259 31.18 -1.06 -32.64
CA ILE A 259 30.76 0.32 -32.34
C ILE A 259 31.16 0.74 -30.93
N SER A 260 31.38 2.05 -30.76
CA SER A 260 31.61 2.67 -29.46
C SER A 260 30.41 3.54 -29.10
N ILE A 261 29.67 3.15 -28.07
CA ILE A 261 28.50 3.85 -27.56
C ILE A 261 28.97 4.81 -26.47
N LYS A 262 29.07 6.09 -26.82
CA LYS A 262 29.35 7.15 -25.84
C LYS A 262 28.03 7.65 -25.26
N THR A 263 27.88 7.54 -23.95
CA THR A 263 26.68 7.92 -23.20
C THR A 263 26.87 9.30 -22.58
N TYR A 264 25.90 10.20 -22.76
CA TYR A 264 25.94 11.59 -22.31
C TYR A 264 24.72 11.95 -21.46
N LYS A 265 24.92 12.94 -20.59
CA LYS A 265 23.85 13.75 -19.98
C LYS A 265 23.93 15.19 -20.47
N GLY A 266 22.79 15.81 -20.74
CA GLY A 266 22.72 17.22 -21.10
C GLY A 266 21.51 17.53 -21.97
N ASN A 267 21.37 18.79 -22.34
CA ASN A 267 20.20 19.28 -23.08
C ASN A 267 20.56 19.82 -24.48
N ASN A 268 21.84 19.88 -24.84
CA ASN A 268 22.27 20.35 -26.15
C ASN A 268 22.13 19.25 -27.21
N ASP A 269 21.78 19.62 -28.45
CA ASP A 269 21.71 18.67 -29.57
C ASP A 269 23.09 18.19 -30.05
N ILE A 270 24.17 18.82 -29.60
CA ILE A 270 25.56 18.48 -29.91
C ILE A 270 26.20 17.87 -28.65
N THR A 271 26.72 16.65 -28.76
CA THR A 271 27.26 15.87 -27.63
C THR A 271 28.48 16.48 -26.98
N GLN A 272 29.31 17.21 -27.73
CA GLN A 272 30.50 17.89 -27.20
C GLN A 272 30.17 18.99 -26.18
N LEU A 273 28.94 19.52 -26.20
CA LEU A 273 28.44 20.51 -25.24
C LEU A 273 27.72 19.86 -24.03
N ASN A 274 27.66 18.53 -24.01
CA ASN A 274 27.05 17.75 -22.96
C ASN A 274 28.14 17.03 -22.14
N GLN A 275 27.80 16.55 -20.94
CA GLN A 275 28.75 15.84 -20.09
C GLN A 275 28.75 14.35 -20.45
N LEU A 276 29.94 13.82 -20.75
CA LEU A 276 30.15 12.39 -20.96
C LEU A 276 29.99 11.63 -19.62
N ILE A 277 29.18 10.59 -19.63
CA ILE A 277 29.02 9.65 -18.50
C ILE A 277 30.03 8.51 -18.64
N GLY A 278 30.14 7.94 -19.84
CA GLY A 278 31.02 6.81 -20.10
C GLY A 278 30.92 6.32 -21.53
N THR A 279 31.82 5.41 -21.88
CA THR A 279 31.87 4.78 -23.21
C THR A 279 31.82 3.28 -23.05
N PHE A 280 30.98 2.64 -23.85
CA PHE A 280 30.75 1.22 -23.86
C PHE A 280 30.94 0.66 -25.29
N HIS A 281 31.66 -0.45 -25.44
CA HIS A 281 32.03 -1.01 -26.75
C HIS A 281 31.26 -2.29 -27.05
N VAL A 282 30.75 -2.41 -28.27
CA VAL A 282 30.12 -3.62 -28.81
C VAL A 282 30.97 -4.09 -29.96
N ASN A 283 31.50 -5.31 -29.88
CA ASN A 283 32.54 -5.82 -30.79
C ASN A 283 32.11 -7.06 -31.59
N ASP A 284 30.82 -7.37 -31.60
CA ASP A 284 30.27 -8.61 -32.18
C ASP A 284 29.29 -8.36 -33.33
N LEU A 285 29.42 -7.23 -34.03
CA LEU A 285 28.54 -6.90 -35.16
C LEU A 285 28.88 -7.75 -36.38
N VAL A 286 27.84 -8.19 -37.08
CA VAL A 286 27.98 -8.89 -38.36
C VAL A 286 28.40 -7.89 -39.43
N SER A 287 29.45 -8.21 -40.19
CA SER A 287 29.94 -7.38 -41.29
C SER A 287 28.89 -7.29 -42.41
N LYS A 288 28.31 -6.09 -42.57
CA LYS A 288 27.28 -5.76 -43.58
C LYS A 288 27.48 -4.35 -44.12
N PRO A 289 26.91 -4.01 -45.29
CA PRO A 289 26.86 -2.63 -45.74
C PRO A 289 26.25 -1.69 -44.68
N LYS A 290 26.63 -0.41 -44.73
CA LYS A 290 26.16 0.60 -43.78
C LYS A 290 24.63 0.60 -43.67
N TYR A 291 24.16 0.89 -42.46
CA TYR A 291 22.75 0.92 -42.06
C TYR A 291 22.04 -0.45 -42.02
N GLN A 292 22.72 -1.56 -42.31
CA GLN A 292 22.12 -2.90 -42.29
C GLN A 292 22.43 -3.73 -41.04
N ALA A 293 23.56 -3.50 -40.37
CA ALA A 293 23.87 -4.10 -39.08
C ALA A 293 23.27 -3.23 -37.97
N GLY A 294 22.38 -3.80 -37.14
CA GLY A 294 21.59 -3.06 -36.16
C GLY A 294 21.79 -3.51 -34.72
N VAL A 295 21.63 -2.58 -33.78
CA VAL A 295 21.58 -2.84 -32.35
C VAL A 295 20.38 -2.14 -31.71
N THR A 296 19.69 -2.82 -30.80
CA THR A 296 18.73 -2.18 -29.89
C THR A 296 19.45 -1.77 -28.63
N LEU A 297 19.41 -0.48 -28.30
CA LEU A 297 19.94 0.05 -27.05
C LEU A 297 18.81 0.30 -26.07
N THR A 298 19.01 -0.09 -24.81
CA THR A 298 18.05 0.10 -23.71
C THR A 298 18.74 0.80 -22.55
N PHE A 299 18.13 1.90 -22.11
CA PHE A 299 18.51 2.66 -20.94
C PHE A 299 17.53 2.32 -19.82
N SER A 300 18.04 1.78 -18.71
CA SER A 300 17.28 1.57 -17.48
C SER A 300 17.85 2.46 -16.39
N LEU A 301 17.05 3.41 -15.89
CA LEU A 301 17.43 4.34 -14.83
C LEU A 301 16.63 4.04 -13.57
N SER A 302 17.31 3.72 -12.48
CA SER A 302 16.70 3.45 -11.18
C SER A 302 16.46 4.71 -10.35
N ALA A 303 15.61 4.63 -9.33
CA ALA A 303 15.37 5.73 -8.37
C ALA A 303 16.62 6.13 -7.56
N LYS A 304 17.61 5.23 -7.48
CA LYS A 304 18.91 5.45 -6.80
C LYS A 304 19.97 6.08 -7.71
N GLY A 305 19.64 6.42 -8.96
CA GLY A 305 20.60 7.00 -9.89
C GLY A 305 21.55 6.01 -10.53
N ILE A 306 21.24 4.72 -10.52
CA ILE A 306 21.99 3.73 -11.31
C ILE A 306 21.40 3.68 -12.72
N LEU A 307 22.24 3.99 -13.72
CA LEU A 307 21.94 3.88 -15.14
C LEU A 307 22.58 2.60 -15.71
N THR A 308 21.75 1.71 -16.24
CA THR A 308 22.20 0.55 -17.02
C THR A 308 21.97 0.83 -18.50
N VAL A 309 23.03 0.77 -19.30
CA VAL A 309 22.99 0.86 -20.76
C VAL A 309 23.24 -0.54 -21.30
N SER A 310 22.23 -1.16 -21.91
CA SER A 310 22.37 -2.47 -22.54
C SER A 310 22.21 -2.37 -24.06
N SER A 311 22.96 -3.20 -24.78
CA SER A 311 22.84 -3.39 -26.21
C SER A 311 22.44 -4.82 -26.51
N LYS A 312 21.50 -4.99 -27.45
CA LYS A 312 21.18 -6.25 -28.08
C LYS A 312 21.53 -6.17 -29.55
N ASN A 313 22.37 -7.09 -30.02
CA ASN A 313 22.68 -7.22 -31.44
C ASN A 313 21.49 -7.85 -32.17
N ASN A 314 21.00 -7.20 -33.22
CA ASN A 314 19.77 -7.62 -33.89
C ASN A 314 19.96 -8.88 -34.76
N ASP A 315 21.20 -9.19 -35.14
CA ASP A 315 21.53 -10.34 -35.99
C ASP A 315 21.85 -11.59 -35.18
N THR A 316 22.68 -11.44 -34.14
CA THR A 316 23.16 -12.57 -33.32
C THR A 316 22.30 -12.80 -32.08
N GLY A 317 21.52 -11.80 -31.65
CA GLY A 317 20.77 -11.80 -30.40
C GLY A 317 21.65 -11.65 -29.15
N SER A 318 22.97 -11.47 -29.31
CA SER A 318 23.88 -11.28 -28.18
C SER A 318 23.58 -9.99 -27.43
N GLU A 319 23.75 -10.04 -26.12
CA GLU A 319 23.49 -8.91 -25.24
C GLU A 319 24.73 -8.53 -24.44
N MET A 320 24.96 -7.24 -24.30
CA MET A 320 26.04 -6.68 -23.51
C MET A 320 25.50 -5.47 -22.72
N LYS A 321 26.13 -5.13 -21.59
CA LYS A 321 25.69 -3.98 -20.78
C LYS A 321 26.83 -3.31 -20.04
N ALA A 322 26.64 -2.03 -19.78
CA ALA A 322 27.44 -1.21 -18.88
C ALA A 322 26.54 -0.59 -17.79
N VAL A 323 27.10 -0.36 -16.61
CA VAL A 323 26.39 0.21 -15.45
C VAL A 323 27.16 1.42 -14.96
N TYR A 324 26.44 2.53 -14.74
CA TYR A 324 27.00 3.80 -14.29
C TYR A 324 26.22 4.33 -13.08
N ASP A 325 26.93 4.86 -12.10
CA ASP A 325 26.33 5.67 -11.03
C ASP A 325 26.25 7.12 -11.49
N VAL A 326 25.02 7.61 -11.62
CA VAL A 326 24.70 8.93 -12.14
C VAL A 326 23.81 9.73 -11.17
N GLU A 327 23.74 9.36 -9.88
CA GLU A 327 22.86 10.02 -8.91
C GLU A 327 23.10 11.54 -8.86
N LYS A 328 24.36 11.95 -8.65
CA LYS A 328 24.77 13.38 -8.61
C LYS A 328 24.74 14.07 -9.97
N LEU A 329 24.51 13.30 -11.02
CA LEU A 329 24.61 13.76 -12.39
C LEU A 329 23.22 14.03 -13.00
N VAL A 330 22.18 13.35 -12.53
CA VAL A 330 20.85 13.33 -13.18
C VAL A 330 19.75 13.95 -12.31
N PHE A 331 19.94 14.00 -11.00
CA PHE A 331 18.95 14.53 -10.05
C PHE A 331 19.41 15.83 -9.39
#